data_AF-A0A8H9L3Y5-F1
#
_entry.id   AF-A0A8H9L3Y5-F1
#
_cell.length_a   1.000
_cell.length_b   1.000
_cell.length_c   1.000
_cell.angle_alpha   90.00
_cell.angle_beta   90.00
_cell.angle_gamma   90.00
#
_symmetry.space_group_name_H-M   'P 1'
#
loop_
_entity.id
_entity.type
_entity.pdbx_description
1 polymer ?
#
loop_
_entity_poly.entity_id
_entity_poly.type
_entity_poly.pdbx_seq_one_letter_code
_entity_poly.pdbx_strand_id
1 'polypeptide(L)'
;MHTSLLPGARSLGAALTGGALLAGVLAGTPAAASPAPAVAPAVAPATATTTATECGEGAGLPDANISIQLFTHVGELGFGTPAPETIDRVLGAVADAGFTNIEPFDQPYGMPVQEYQEILDRHGLEVSSSHGATDWETWPETVAYAVALGQDYIGTGGMAGGYGTYDEAVATAEHVNRLGRYAHEHGIDKIALHNHQDEFLTRYPDPETGETVSAWQVIEEHTDPRYVTFQLDVGWAADAGIDVPTWIEKYGDRIELLHVKDAVNVNAEGDMRQVALGTGDLDLPAIIAAAEPYVQYYTYEWDDAPSFETSAESYRYLRCYLADGGDEVCDPDDGESLALGRPVTTSSIDDPSRTGEMAVDGNAGTRWGSGWSEPEWIAVDLGAPYDLRRVVVDWETAYASGYEIQVSADGEDWTTVHTVTDGDGLFDDLEVAGTGRHVRLYATERATQWGFSIYELEVYGTPVGAEPAPEPEARGAGYWTSEYRQVGHPDHTAEELECYLASTRAQSAVFDEAVALDTLDDAVQVLWPRHHDEPVDVLDRQLLTLWLNVASGAIDPDQSVAGGRTVGDLLAAVEAARLEAGAHRDGLARYGAALEAVDAGR
;
A
#
# COMPACT_ATOMS: atom_id res chain seq x y z
N MET A 1 55.92 -20.55 -23.70
CA MET A 1 56.41 -21.63 -24.61
C MET A 1 55.68 -22.92 -24.28
N HIS A 2 55.60 -23.86 -25.23
CA HIS A 2 54.94 -25.18 -25.15
C HIS A 2 53.40 -25.24 -24.98
N THR A 3 52.71 -25.35 -26.12
CA THR A 3 51.94 -26.54 -26.58
C THR A 3 51.61 -27.64 -25.54
N SER A 4 50.43 -28.29 -25.54
CA SER A 4 49.73 -28.84 -26.73
C SER A 4 48.22 -29.12 -26.58
N LEU A 5 47.48 -28.82 -27.66
CA LEU A 5 46.48 -29.65 -28.38
C LEU A 5 45.20 -30.23 -27.69
N LEU A 6 44.06 -29.78 -28.24
CA LEU A 6 42.73 -30.41 -28.38
C LEU A 6 42.76 -31.61 -29.40
N PRO A 7 41.63 -32.25 -29.82
CA PRO A 7 40.21 -32.19 -29.41
C PRO A 7 39.56 -33.58 -29.11
N GLY A 8 38.25 -33.63 -28.85
CA GLY A 8 37.52 -34.90 -28.63
C GLY A 8 35.99 -34.89 -28.71
N ALA A 9 35.37 -34.15 -29.64
CA ALA A 9 33.91 -34.11 -29.78
C ALA A 9 33.32 -35.33 -30.52
N ARG A 10 32.09 -35.77 -30.16
CA ARG A 10 31.22 -36.57 -31.05
C ARG A 10 29.74 -36.52 -30.65
N SER A 11 28.89 -36.24 -31.62
CA SER A 11 27.43 -36.27 -31.52
C SER A 11 26.83 -37.58 -32.04
N LEU A 12 25.69 -37.96 -31.48
CA LEU A 12 24.65 -38.83 -32.06
C LEU A 12 23.30 -38.32 -31.51
N GLY A 13 22.20 -38.29 -32.25
CA GLY A 13 21.95 -38.79 -33.60
C GLY A 13 20.69 -39.66 -33.62
N ALA A 14 19.53 -39.06 -33.90
CA ALA A 14 18.23 -39.72 -33.79
C ALA A 14 17.91 -40.68 -34.97
N ALA A 15 17.07 -41.69 -34.72
CA ALA A 15 16.34 -42.43 -35.76
C ALA A 15 15.09 -43.14 -35.21
N LEU A 16 13.99 -43.10 -35.98
CA LEU A 16 12.71 -43.73 -35.66
C LEU A 16 12.65 -45.24 -35.97
N THR A 17 11.90 -45.98 -35.14
CA THR A 17 10.95 -47.05 -35.54
C THR A 17 9.91 -47.22 -34.40
N GLY A 18 8.68 -47.67 -34.60
CA GLY A 18 7.98 -48.07 -35.83
C GLY A 18 7.25 -49.40 -35.69
N GLY A 19 6.02 -49.42 -35.15
CA GLY A 19 5.22 -50.66 -35.05
C GLY A 19 3.83 -50.50 -34.42
N ALA A 20 2.78 -50.79 -35.20
CA ALA A 20 1.43 -51.13 -34.70
C ALA A 20 1.35 -52.67 -34.51
N LEU A 21 0.25 -53.34 -34.15
CA LEU A 21 -1.18 -53.05 -34.02
C LEU A 21 -1.80 -54.26 -33.26
N LEU A 22 -2.88 -54.10 -32.47
CA LEU A 22 -4.03 -55.04 -32.43
C LEU A 22 -5.10 -54.64 -31.40
N ALA A 23 -6.37 -54.80 -31.77
CA ALA A 23 -7.53 -54.62 -30.90
C ALA A 23 -8.15 -55.98 -30.53
N GLY A 24 -8.81 -56.05 -29.36
CA GLY A 24 -9.56 -57.22 -28.90
C GLY A 24 -10.99 -56.85 -28.52
N VAL A 25 -11.98 -57.39 -29.22
CA VAL A 25 -13.41 -57.14 -28.97
C VAL A 25 -14.07 -58.37 -28.36
N LEU A 26 -14.80 -58.19 -27.25
CA LEU A 26 -15.69 -59.21 -26.69
C LEU A 26 -17.01 -58.58 -26.21
N ALA A 27 -18.09 -58.88 -26.94
CA ALA A 27 -19.45 -58.94 -26.39
C ALA A 27 -19.74 -60.41 -26.02
N GLY A 28 -20.64 -60.76 -25.08
CA GLY A 28 -21.52 -59.94 -24.25
C GLY A 28 -22.92 -60.56 -24.18
N THR A 29 -23.56 -60.57 -22.99
CA THR A 29 -25.00 -60.89 -22.81
C THR A 29 -25.50 -60.36 -21.45
N PRO A 30 -26.81 -60.09 -21.27
CA PRO A 30 -27.30 -59.24 -20.18
C PRO A 30 -27.79 -59.98 -18.92
N ALA A 31 -27.89 -59.23 -17.81
CA ALA A 31 -28.60 -59.60 -16.59
C ALA A 31 -29.72 -58.58 -16.27
N ALA A 32 -30.73 -59.00 -15.52
CA ALA A 32 -32.02 -58.29 -15.40
C ALA A 32 -31.97 -56.93 -14.70
N ALA A 33 -32.87 -56.03 -15.10
CA ALA A 33 -33.10 -54.75 -14.45
C ALA A 33 -33.93 -54.87 -13.16
N SER A 34 -33.62 -54.03 -12.18
CA SER A 34 -34.46 -53.70 -11.03
C SER A 34 -35.00 -52.27 -11.16
N PRO A 35 -36.18 -51.94 -10.61
CA PRO A 35 -36.77 -50.62 -10.78
C PRO A 35 -35.98 -49.52 -10.07
N ALA A 36 -35.80 -48.38 -10.74
CA ALA A 36 -35.22 -47.19 -10.14
C ALA A 36 -36.18 -46.57 -9.10
N PRO A 37 -35.66 -45.91 -8.05
CA PRO A 37 -36.46 -45.00 -7.23
C PRO A 37 -36.95 -43.82 -8.07
N ALA A 38 -38.05 -43.19 -7.66
CA ALA A 38 -38.62 -42.07 -8.40
C ALA A 38 -37.68 -40.86 -8.41
N VAL A 39 -37.47 -40.28 -9.59
CA VAL A 39 -36.72 -39.03 -9.77
C VAL A 39 -37.51 -37.90 -9.12
N ALA A 40 -37.01 -37.38 -7.99
CA ALA A 40 -37.36 -36.04 -7.54
C ALA A 40 -36.88 -35.02 -8.59
N PRO A 41 -37.59 -33.90 -8.81
CA PRO A 41 -37.12 -32.88 -9.74
C PRO A 41 -35.72 -32.42 -9.32
N ALA A 42 -34.80 -32.32 -10.27
CA ALA A 42 -33.48 -31.77 -10.01
C ALA A 42 -33.65 -30.30 -9.59
N VAL A 43 -33.46 -30.04 -8.30
CA VAL A 43 -33.07 -28.71 -7.85
C VAL A 43 -31.74 -28.44 -8.55
N ALA A 44 -31.64 -27.34 -9.30
CA ALA A 44 -30.37 -26.93 -9.88
C ALA A 44 -29.33 -26.82 -8.74
N PRO A 45 -28.03 -27.09 -8.99
CA PRO A 45 -27.03 -26.67 -8.02
C PRO A 45 -27.25 -25.19 -7.75
N ALA A 46 -27.48 -24.83 -6.49
CA ALA A 46 -27.41 -23.43 -6.12
C ALA A 46 -25.97 -23.02 -6.41
N THR A 47 -25.79 -22.13 -7.39
CA THR A 47 -24.54 -21.39 -7.53
C THR A 47 -24.31 -20.75 -6.18
N ALA A 48 -23.25 -21.15 -5.49
CA ALA A 48 -22.67 -20.36 -4.43
C ALA A 48 -21.98 -19.17 -5.11
N THR A 49 -22.78 -18.27 -5.68
CA THR A 49 -22.42 -16.86 -5.72
C THR A 49 -22.24 -16.48 -4.26
N THR A 50 -20.98 -16.51 -3.81
CA THR A 50 -20.48 -15.55 -2.84
C THR A 50 -20.99 -14.20 -3.29
N THR A 51 -22.04 -13.70 -2.64
CA THR A 51 -22.42 -12.31 -2.79
C THR A 51 -21.31 -11.51 -2.14
N ALA A 52 -20.31 -11.14 -2.93
CA ALA A 52 -19.47 -10.01 -2.62
C ALA A 52 -20.43 -8.88 -2.22
N THR A 53 -20.15 -8.25 -1.08
CA THR A 53 -20.95 -7.11 -0.60
C THR A 53 -20.93 -6.07 -1.72
N GLU A 54 -22.08 -5.77 -2.32
CA GLU A 54 -22.16 -4.87 -3.47
C GLU A 54 -21.70 -3.48 -3.04
N CYS A 55 -20.43 -3.15 -3.33
CA CYS A 55 -19.85 -1.85 -3.03
C CYS A 55 -20.60 -0.77 -3.81
N GLY A 56 -20.99 0.30 -3.12
CA GLY A 56 -21.92 1.30 -3.65
C GLY A 56 -21.41 2.05 -4.89
N GLU A 57 -22.31 2.71 -5.61
CA GLU A 57 -21.92 3.66 -6.66
C GLU A 57 -21.07 4.77 -6.03
N GLY A 58 -19.77 4.84 -6.38
CA GLY A 58 -18.79 5.76 -5.77
C GLY A 58 -17.91 5.15 -4.66
N ALA A 59 -18.03 3.85 -4.37
CA ALA A 59 -17.19 3.14 -3.39
C ALA A 59 -15.72 2.92 -3.79
N GLY A 60 -15.34 3.35 -5.00
CA GLY A 60 -14.02 3.12 -5.58
C GLY A 60 -14.11 3.23 -7.10
N LEU A 61 -13.13 2.66 -7.80
CA LEU A 61 -13.03 2.75 -9.25
C LEU A 61 -14.17 1.95 -9.96
N PRO A 62 -14.67 2.43 -11.12
CA PRO A 62 -15.61 1.66 -11.95
C PRO A 62 -14.96 0.41 -12.54
N ASP A 63 -15.75 -0.65 -12.77
CA ASP A 63 -15.27 -1.91 -13.35
C ASP A 63 -14.55 -1.69 -14.70
N ALA A 64 -15.07 -0.77 -15.52
CA ALA A 64 -14.54 -0.42 -16.84
C ALA A 64 -13.16 0.26 -16.79
N ASN A 65 -12.75 0.82 -15.65
CA ASN A 65 -11.44 1.47 -15.46
C ASN A 65 -10.39 0.53 -14.85
N ILE A 66 -10.79 -0.63 -14.32
CA ILE A 66 -9.89 -1.59 -13.69
C ILE A 66 -9.49 -2.65 -14.72
N SER A 67 -8.19 -2.98 -14.75
CA SER A 67 -7.61 -4.04 -15.59
C SER A 67 -6.65 -4.89 -14.76
N ILE A 68 -6.15 -6.00 -15.31
CA ILE A 68 -5.07 -6.81 -14.71
C ILE A 68 -4.01 -7.14 -15.76
N GLN A 69 -2.75 -6.90 -15.42
CA GLN A 69 -1.62 -7.32 -16.24
C GLN A 69 -1.40 -8.82 -16.06
N LEU A 70 -1.49 -9.59 -17.15
CA LEU A 70 -1.40 -11.04 -17.13
C LEU A 70 -0.04 -11.58 -16.64
N PHE A 71 1.00 -10.76 -16.59
CA PHE A 71 2.28 -11.11 -15.96
C PHE A 71 2.11 -11.44 -14.47
N THR A 72 1.04 -10.95 -13.85
CA THR A 72 0.56 -11.36 -12.52
C THR A 72 0.38 -12.87 -12.36
N HIS A 73 0.14 -13.59 -13.47
CA HIS A 73 0.03 -15.05 -13.50
C HIS A 73 1.02 -15.69 -14.49
N VAL A 74 2.23 -15.13 -14.60
CA VAL A 74 3.31 -15.66 -15.45
C VAL A 74 3.70 -17.10 -15.08
N GLY A 75 3.64 -17.52 -13.81
CA GLY A 75 3.83 -18.91 -13.39
C GLY A 75 2.79 -19.89 -13.94
N GLU A 76 1.58 -19.42 -14.25
CA GLU A 76 0.46 -20.22 -14.78
C GLU A 76 0.35 -20.19 -16.31
N LEU A 77 0.84 -19.11 -16.95
CA LEU A 77 0.88 -18.95 -18.40
C LEU A 77 2.21 -19.45 -19.01
N GLY A 78 3.33 -19.15 -18.36
CA GLY A 78 4.69 -19.34 -18.85
C GLY A 78 5.15 -18.26 -19.83
N PHE A 79 6.39 -18.38 -20.29
CA PHE A 79 6.99 -17.50 -21.31
C PHE A 79 6.84 -18.07 -22.72
N GLY A 80 6.58 -17.19 -23.71
CA GLY A 80 6.24 -17.60 -25.07
C GLY A 80 4.82 -18.20 -25.14
N THR A 81 4.47 -18.88 -26.25
CA THR A 81 3.09 -19.32 -26.51
C THR A 81 2.57 -20.39 -25.54
N PRO A 82 1.59 -20.06 -24.66
CA PRO A 82 0.87 -21.07 -23.89
C PRO A 82 -0.08 -21.84 -24.81
N ALA A 83 -0.57 -22.99 -24.36
CA ALA A 83 -1.63 -23.70 -25.08
C ALA A 83 -2.95 -22.88 -25.01
N PRO A 84 -3.83 -22.95 -26.03
CA PRO A 84 -5.13 -22.27 -25.98
C PRO A 84 -5.96 -22.67 -24.75
N GLU A 85 -5.86 -23.92 -24.31
CA GLU A 85 -6.50 -24.43 -23.10
C GLU A 85 -5.88 -23.89 -21.80
N THR A 86 -4.61 -23.45 -21.82
CA THR A 86 -3.98 -22.74 -20.69
C THR A 86 -4.53 -21.31 -20.62
N ILE A 87 -4.56 -20.60 -21.75
CA ILE A 87 -5.09 -19.24 -21.85
C ILE A 87 -6.56 -19.21 -21.44
N ASP A 88 -7.39 -20.12 -21.98
CA ASP A 88 -8.82 -20.22 -21.65
C ASP A 88 -9.08 -20.41 -20.15
N ARG A 89 -8.25 -21.22 -19.48
CA ARG A 89 -8.33 -21.42 -18.02
C ARG A 89 -7.92 -20.19 -17.23
N VAL A 90 -6.81 -19.54 -17.60
CA VAL A 90 -6.29 -18.37 -16.87
C VAL A 90 -7.21 -17.17 -17.05
N LEU A 91 -7.70 -16.92 -18.27
CA LEU A 91 -8.67 -15.86 -18.54
C LEU A 91 -10.03 -16.13 -17.89
N GLY A 92 -10.46 -17.39 -17.82
CA GLY A 92 -11.65 -17.78 -17.03
C GLY A 92 -11.48 -17.46 -15.54
N ALA A 93 -10.33 -17.79 -14.95
CA ALA A 93 -10.04 -17.50 -13.54
C ALA A 93 -9.89 -15.99 -13.24
N VAL A 94 -9.37 -15.21 -14.20
CA VAL A 94 -9.34 -13.73 -14.13
C VAL A 94 -10.74 -13.13 -14.17
N ALA A 95 -11.64 -13.66 -15.02
CA ALA A 95 -13.04 -13.22 -15.05
C ALA A 95 -13.83 -13.68 -13.80
N ASP A 96 -13.57 -14.89 -13.28
CA ASP A 96 -14.14 -15.38 -12.02
C ASP A 96 -13.66 -14.55 -10.81
N ALA A 97 -12.46 -13.94 -10.87
CA ALA A 97 -11.96 -12.97 -9.90
C ALA A 97 -12.62 -11.57 -10.01
N GLY A 98 -13.36 -11.30 -11.09
CA GLY A 98 -14.19 -10.10 -11.27
C GLY A 98 -13.70 -9.12 -12.35
N PHE A 99 -12.48 -9.28 -12.87
CA PHE A 99 -11.94 -8.37 -13.89
C PHE A 99 -12.73 -8.45 -15.20
N THR A 100 -12.98 -7.28 -15.82
CA THR A 100 -13.58 -7.17 -17.16
C THR A 100 -12.59 -6.70 -18.22
N ASN A 101 -11.50 -6.05 -17.83
CA ASN A 101 -10.39 -5.72 -18.72
C ASN A 101 -9.14 -6.54 -18.36
N ILE A 102 -8.32 -6.84 -19.35
CA ILE A 102 -6.98 -7.41 -19.16
C ILE A 102 -5.91 -6.62 -19.93
N GLU A 103 -4.67 -6.77 -19.49
CA GLU A 103 -3.48 -6.32 -20.19
C GLU A 103 -2.53 -7.51 -20.42
N PRO A 104 -2.40 -8.05 -21.65
CA PRO A 104 -1.47 -9.14 -21.94
C PRO A 104 0.00 -8.69 -21.96
N PHE A 105 0.92 -9.52 -21.47
CA PHE A 105 2.35 -9.44 -21.78
C PHE A 105 2.69 -10.24 -23.04
N ASP A 106 3.77 -9.88 -23.73
CA ASP A 106 4.27 -10.53 -24.96
C ASP A 106 3.18 -10.74 -26.06
N GLN A 107 2.29 -9.76 -26.23
CA GLN A 107 1.25 -9.60 -27.27
C GLN A 107 0.95 -10.77 -28.23
N PRO A 108 -0.24 -11.38 -28.06
CA PRO A 108 -0.44 -12.49 -27.15
C PRO A 108 0.20 -13.76 -27.73
N TYR A 109 1.52 -13.80 -27.67
CA TYR A 109 2.36 -14.98 -27.91
C TYR A 109 2.23 -15.62 -29.30
N GLY A 110 1.72 -14.88 -30.30
CA GLY A 110 1.53 -15.37 -31.68
C GLY A 110 0.30 -16.26 -31.90
N MET A 111 -0.66 -16.30 -30.97
CA MET A 111 -1.99 -16.89 -31.22
C MET A 111 -2.72 -16.11 -32.33
N PRO A 112 -3.50 -16.73 -33.25
CA PRO A 112 -4.32 -15.98 -34.20
C PRO A 112 -5.38 -15.13 -33.50
N VAL A 113 -5.54 -13.85 -33.89
CA VAL A 113 -6.44 -12.90 -33.19
C VAL A 113 -7.89 -13.37 -33.11
N GLN A 114 -8.38 -14.15 -34.09
CA GLN A 114 -9.71 -14.75 -34.01
C GLN A 114 -9.82 -15.83 -32.92
N GLU A 115 -8.77 -16.61 -32.69
CA GLU A 115 -8.75 -17.65 -31.65
C GLU A 115 -8.63 -17.04 -30.25
N TYR A 116 -7.90 -15.91 -30.11
CA TYR A 116 -7.84 -15.16 -28.86
C TYR A 116 -9.16 -14.44 -28.55
N GLN A 117 -9.77 -13.77 -29.54
CA GLN A 117 -11.09 -13.16 -29.41
C GLN A 117 -12.17 -14.18 -29.04
N GLU A 118 -12.15 -15.39 -29.63
CA GLU A 118 -13.10 -16.46 -29.26
C GLU A 118 -12.95 -16.94 -27.79
N ILE A 119 -11.82 -16.65 -27.12
CA ILE A 119 -11.62 -16.87 -25.68
C ILE A 119 -12.07 -15.64 -24.87
N LEU A 120 -11.74 -14.42 -25.29
CA LEU A 120 -12.18 -13.17 -24.66
C LEU A 120 -13.71 -13.08 -24.61
N ASP A 121 -14.38 -13.28 -25.75
CA ASP A 121 -15.85 -13.29 -25.92
C ASP A 121 -16.56 -14.32 -25.02
N ARG A 122 -15.84 -15.36 -24.56
CA ARG A 122 -16.36 -16.47 -23.76
C ARG A 122 -16.46 -16.14 -22.29
N HIS A 123 -15.49 -15.36 -21.80
CA HIS A 123 -15.36 -14.95 -20.41
C HIS A 123 -15.87 -13.52 -20.17
N GLY A 124 -16.13 -12.76 -21.24
CA GLY A 124 -16.63 -11.38 -21.18
C GLY A 124 -15.53 -10.35 -20.94
N LEU A 125 -14.31 -10.65 -21.40
CA LEU A 125 -13.13 -9.80 -21.21
C LEU A 125 -12.89 -8.90 -22.44
N GLU A 126 -12.52 -7.65 -22.18
CA GLU A 126 -11.96 -6.72 -23.17
C GLU A 126 -10.46 -6.47 -22.87
N VAL A 127 -9.73 -5.87 -23.80
CA VAL A 127 -8.28 -5.64 -23.67
C VAL A 127 -8.01 -4.14 -23.62
N SER A 128 -7.68 -3.61 -22.45
CA SER A 128 -7.43 -2.17 -22.24
C SER A 128 -6.18 -1.69 -22.94
N SER A 129 -5.16 -2.54 -22.91
CA SER A 129 -3.76 -2.22 -23.16
C SER A 129 -2.97 -3.53 -23.32
N SER A 130 -1.67 -3.48 -23.62
CA SER A 130 -0.82 -4.69 -23.65
C SER A 130 0.67 -4.36 -23.73
N HIS A 131 1.54 -5.16 -23.14
CA HIS A 131 2.98 -5.11 -23.39
C HIS A 131 3.37 -5.99 -24.58
N GLY A 132 4.31 -5.52 -25.41
CA GLY A 132 4.77 -6.28 -26.57
C GLY A 132 6.08 -5.77 -27.19
N ALA A 133 6.60 -6.53 -28.16
CA ALA A 133 7.87 -6.23 -28.82
C ALA A 133 7.81 -4.96 -29.69
N THR A 134 8.78 -4.07 -29.49
CA THR A 134 8.93 -2.77 -30.17
C THR A 134 9.93 -2.77 -31.34
N ASP A 135 10.48 -3.92 -31.71
CA ASP A 135 11.34 -4.06 -32.89
C ASP A 135 10.62 -3.53 -34.14
N TRP A 136 11.22 -2.55 -34.81
CA TRP A 136 10.60 -1.88 -35.97
C TRP A 136 10.28 -2.83 -37.14
N GLU A 137 10.94 -4.00 -37.20
CA GLU A 137 10.67 -5.03 -38.21
C GLU A 137 9.36 -5.80 -37.96
N THR A 138 8.90 -5.92 -36.71
CA THR A 138 7.67 -6.62 -36.30
C THR A 138 6.56 -5.68 -35.85
N TRP A 139 6.86 -4.44 -35.46
CA TRP A 139 5.90 -3.44 -34.97
C TRP A 139 4.60 -3.29 -35.80
N PRO A 140 4.63 -3.33 -37.15
CA PRO A 140 3.40 -3.30 -37.95
C PRO A 140 2.45 -4.47 -37.69
N GLU A 141 2.97 -5.63 -37.29
CA GLU A 141 2.17 -6.81 -36.94
C GLU A 141 1.62 -6.68 -35.51
N THR A 142 2.41 -6.18 -34.55
CA THR A 142 1.96 -5.85 -33.18
C THR A 142 0.80 -4.85 -33.19
N VAL A 143 0.94 -3.74 -33.93
CA VAL A 143 -0.10 -2.71 -34.07
C VAL A 143 -1.36 -3.27 -34.75
N ALA A 144 -1.20 -4.02 -35.85
CA ALA A 144 -2.35 -4.62 -36.54
C ALA A 144 -3.10 -5.67 -35.70
N TYR A 145 -2.42 -6.30 -34.74
CA TYR A 145 -3.04 -7.21 -33.77
C TYR A 145 -3.88 -6.45 -32.75
N ALA A 146 -3.29 -5.44 -32.09
CA ALA A 146 -3.97 -4.66 -31.06
C ALA A 146 -5.19 -3.89 -31.60
N VAL A 147 -5.09 -3.32 -32.82
CA VAL A 147 -6.24 -2.70 -33.52
C VAL A 147 -7.35 -3.71 -33.82
N ALA A 148 -7.01 -5.00 -34.02
CA ALA A 148 -7.98 -6.06 -34.26
C ALA A 148 -8.62 -6.60 -32.97
N LEU A 149 -8.02 -6.36 -31.80
CA LEU A 149 -8.63 -6.54 -30.47
C LEU A 149 -9.42 -5.31 -29.99
N GLY A 150 -9.27 -4.16 -30.64
CA GLY A 150 -9.96 -2.91 -30.26
C GLY A 150 -9.25 -2.10 -29.18
N GLN A 151 -7.95 -2.31 -28.97
CA GLN A 151 -7.17 -1.59 -27.96
C GLN A 151 -6.92 -0.12 -28.33
N ASP A 152 -7.13 0.80 -27.39
CA ASP A 152 -6.71 2.19 -27.52
C ASP A 152 -5.22 2.40 -27.19
N TYR A 153 -4.62 1.50 -26.39
CA TYR A 153 -3.23 1.56 -25.96
C TYR A 153 -2.44 0.28 -26.26
N ILE A 154 -1.15 0.44 -26.58
CA ILE A 154 -0.14 -0.62 -26.60
C ILE A 154 1.12 -0.13 -25.90
N GLY A 155 1.94 -0.99 -25.33
CA GLY A 155 3.09 -0.56 -24.54
C GLY A 155 4.19 -1.59 -24.39
N THR A 156 5.06 -1.35 -23.41
CA THR A 156 6.28 -2.14 -23.16
C THR A 156 6.53 -2.31 -21.67
N GLY A 157 6.87 -3.52 -21.24
CA GLY A 157 7.30 -3.82 -19.87
C GLY A 157 8.71 -3.30 -19.61
N GLY A 158 8.81 -2.00 -19.29
CA GLY A 158 10.05 -1.25 -19.23
C GLY A 158 10.34 -0.46 -20.51
N MET A 159 11.42 0.33 -20.50
CA MET A 159 11.74 1.24 -21.61
C MET A 159 12.09 0.52 -22.92
N ALA A 160 11.57 1.05 -24.03
CA ALA A 160 11.75 0.51 -25.39
C ALA A 160 13.16 0.79 -26.00
N GLY A 161 14.22 0.70 -25.20
CA GLY A 161 15.59 0.98 -25.58
C GLY A 161 16.52 1.18 -24.39
N GLY A 162 17.80 1.48 -24.65
CA GLY A 162 18.79 1.74 -23.60
C GLY A 162 18.67 3.14 -23.00
N TYR A 163 19.00 3.27 -21.72
CA TYR A 163 18.90 4.54 -20.98
C TYR A 163 20.07 4.81 -20.00
N GLY A 164 21.16 4.03 -20.11
CA GLY A 164 22.34 4.15 -19.23
C GLY A 164 23.14 5.46 -19.37
N THR A 165 22.81 6.28 -20.37
CA THR A 165 23.35 7.64 -20.59
C THR A 165 22.27 8.55 -21.18
N TYR A 166 22.45 9.87 -21.06
CA TYR A 166 21.54 10.89 -21.64
C TYR A 166 21.32 10.66 -23.15
N ASP A 167 22.41 10.48 -23.91
CA ASP A 167 22.35 10.25 -25.36
C ASP A 167 21.57 8.97 -25.72
N GLU A 168 21.65 7.92 -24.90
CA GLU A 168 20.88 6.68 -25.09
C GLU A 168 19.39 6.86 -24.76
N ALA A 169 19.07 7.54 -23.65
CA ALA A 169 17.69 7.84 -23.28
C ALA A 169 16.98 8.73 -24.32
N VAL A 170 17.66 9.75 -24.86
CA VAL A 170 17.15 10.55 -25.98
C VAL A 170 16.98 9.70 -27.25
N ALA A 171 17.92 8.79 -27.56
CA ALA A 171 17.76 7.87 -28.70
C ALA A 171 16.59 6.89 -28.52
N THR A 172 16.28 6.49 -27.29
CA THR A 172 15.11 5.70 -26.92
C THR A 172 13.83 6.52 -27.07
N ALA A 173 13.78 7.76 -26.59
CA ALA A 173 12.68 8.69 -26.82
C ALA A 173 12.42 8.92 -28.33
N GLU A 174 13.48 9.15 -29.13
CA GLU A 174 13.38 9.21 -30.59
C GLU A 174 12.84 7.91 -31.21
N HIS A 175 13.10 6.74 -30.61
CA HIS A 175 12.57 5.45 -31.07
C HIS A 175 11.09 5.32 -30.78
N VAL A 176 10.68 5.59 -29.54
CA VAL A 176 9.27 5.55 -29.10
C VAL A 176 8.44 6.53 -29.92
N ASN A 177 8.96 7.73 -30.19
CA ASN A 177 8.32 8.72 -31.07
C ASN A 177 8.04 8.23 -32.50
N ARG A 178 8.82 7.29 -33.03
CA ARG A 178 8.55 6.63 -34.33
C ARG A 178 7.49 5.55 -34.19
N LEU A 179 7.57 4.75 -33.13
CA LEU A 179 6.66 3.64 -32.85
C LEU A 179 5.24 4.12 -32.57
N GLY A 180 5.07 5.04 -31.61
CA GLY A 180 3.80 5.64 -31.24
C GLY A 180 3.15 6.37 -32.41
N ARG A 181 3.91 7.15 -33.20
CA ARG A 181 3.36 7.80 -34.40
C ARG A 181 2.88 6.81 -35.45
N TYR A 182 3.61 5.71 -35.65
CA TYR A 182 3.17 4.64 -36.53
C TYR A 182 1.86 4.02 -36.02
N ALA A 183 1.76 3.73 -34.73
CA ALA A 183 0.55 3.18 -34.11
C ALA A 183 -0.66 4.13 -34.27
N HIS A 184 -0.46 5.42 -34.00
CA HIS A 184 -1.45 6.50 -34.19
C HIS A 184 -1.92 6.68 -35.64
N GLU A 185 -1.01 6.54 -36.61
CA GLU A 185 -1.38 6.57 -38.03
C GLU A 185 -2.17 5.31 -38.49
N HIS A 186 -2.28 4.27 -37.65
CA HIS A 186 -2.91 2.98 -37.97
C HIS A 186 -4.09 2.58 -37.07
N GLY A 187 -4.38 3.30 -35.99
CA GLY A 187 -5.63 3.16 -35.20
C GLY A 187 -5.50 2.77 -33.73
N ILE A 188 -4.31 2.91 -33.13
CA ILE A 188 -4.09 2.90 -31.67
C ILE A 188 -3.86 4.35 -31.24
N ASP A 189 -4.40 4.83 -30.12
CA ASP A 189 -4.26 6.24 -29.76
C ASP A 189 -2.82 6.60 -29.37
N LYS A 190 -2.16 5.82 -28.50
CA LYS A 190 -0.76 6.05 -28.08
C LYS A 190 0.02 4.77 -27.76
N ILE A 191 1.36 4.88 -27.76
CA ILE A 191 2.24 3.92 -27.08
C ILE A 191 2.44 4.31 -25.60
N ALA A 192 2.33 3.35 -24.68
CA ALA A 192 2.53 3.50 -23.24
C ALA A 192 3.89 2.92 -22.81
N LEU A 193 4.66 3.65 -22.01
CA LEU A 193 5.91 3.18 -21.42
C LEU A 193 5.74 2.86 -19.93
N HIS A 194 5.94 1.60 -19.53
CA HIS A 194 6.10 1.21 -18.12
C HIS A 194 7.52 1.51 -17.62
N ASN A 195 7.67 1.69 -16.32
CA ASN A 195 8.94 1.96 -15.64
C ASN A 195 9.25 0.96 -14.52
N HIS A 196 10.52 0.62 -14.33
CA HIS A 196 11.00 0.00 -13.10
C HIS A 196 11.68 1.06 -12.22
N GLN A 197 12.28 0.61 -11.11
CA GLN A 197 13.04 1.45 -10.18
C GLN A 197 14.27 2.09 -10.87
N ASP A 198 14.93 1.34 -11.75
CA ASP A 198 16.20 1.70 -12.39
C ASP A 198 16.10 2.96 -13.27
N GLU A 199 14.96 3.23 -13.89
CA GLU A 199 14.72 4.43 -14.70
C GLU A 199 14.65 5.73 -13.87
N PHE A 200 14.32 5.64 -12.58
CA PHE A 200 14.36 6.77 -11.65
C PHE A 200 15.70 6.91 -10.94
N LEU A 201 16.41 5.80 -10.69
CA LEU A 201 17.73 5.78 -10.05
C LEU A 201 18.88 6.09 -11.03
N THR A 202 18.75 5.72 -12.30
CA THR A 202 19.70 6.07 -13.37
C THR A 202 19.64 7.58 -13.61
N ARG A 203 20.65 8.30 -13.13
CA ARG A 203 20.70 9.77 -13.16
C ARG A 203 22.01 10.29 -13.73
N TYR A 204 21.93 11.43 -14.43
CA TYR A 204 23.05 12.10 -15.07
C TYR A 204 22.78 13.61 -15.20
N PRO A 205 23.82 14.44 -15.41
CA PRO A 205 23.63 15.88 -15.63
C PRO A 205 23.05 16.14 -17.02
N ASP A 206 22.00 16.94 -17.09
CA ASP A 206 21.45 17.46 -18.33
C ASP A 206 22.46 18.41 -19.05
N PRO A 207 22.64 18.32 -20.38
CA PRO A 207 23.66 19.07 -21.11
C PRO A 207 23.36 20.56 -21.32
N GLU A 208 22.12 21.03 -21.14
CA GLU A 208 21.76 22.45 -21.30
C GLU A 208 21.73 23.20 -19.97
N THR A 209 21.14 22.59 -18.93
CA THR A 209 20.95 23.17 -17.59
C THR A 209 22.08 22.81 -16.62
N GLY A 210 22.65 21.61 -16.75
CA GLY A 210 23.57 21.02 -15.77
C GLY A 210 22.89 20.46 -14.51
N GLU A 211 21.56 20.40 -14.46
CA GLU A 211 20.81 19.80 -13.36
C GLU A 211 20.83 18.26 -13.46
N THR A 212 20.73 17.57 -12.32
CA THR A 212 20.73 16.10 -12.28
C THR A 212 19.31 15.58 -12.56
N VAL A 213 19.12 14.96 -13.71
CA VAL A 213 17.84 14.38 -14.17
C VAL A 213 17.91 12.86 -14.19
N SER A 214 16.76 12.19 -14.07
CA SER A 214 16.65 10.74 -14.24
C SER A 214 16.40 10.34 -15.70
N ALA A 215 16.65 9.07 -16.01
CA ALA A 215 16.33 8.49 -17.31
C ALA A 215 14.84 8.60 -17.65
N TRP A 216 13.95 8.37 -16.69
CA TRP A 216 12.51 8.58 -16.86
C TRP A 216 12.19 10.01 -17.34
N GLN A 217 12.76 11.03 -16.69
CA GLN A 217 12.50 12.44 -17.02
C GLN A 217 13.00 12.84 -18.42
N VAL A 218 14.15 12.31 -18.86
CA VAL A 218 14.67 12.60 -20.21
C VAL A 218 13.89 11.84 -21.29
N ILE A 219 13.36 10.66 -20.99
CA ILE A 219 12.44 9.97 -21.91
C ILE A 219 11.08 10.71 -21.96
N GLU A 220 10.60 11.27 -20.85
CA GLU A 220 9.41 12.13 -20.81
C GLU A 220 9.59 13.38 -21.67
N GLU A 221 10.58 14.24 -21.36
CA GLU A 221 10.82 15.51 -22.05
C GLU A 221 11.03 15.34 -23.56
N HIS A 222 11.70 14.27 -24.00
CA HIS A 222 12.03 14.04 -25.41
C HIS A 222 10.98 13.20 -26.16
N THR A 223 9.89 12.75 -25.51
CA THR A 223 8.75 12.08 -26.17
C THR A 223 7.59 13.02 -26.51
N ASP A 224 6.88 12.71 -27.60
CA ASP A 224 5.82 13.51 -28.20
C ASP A 224 4.45 13.10 -27.61
N PRO A 225 3.83 13.88 -26.69
CA PRO A 225 2.63 13.48 -25.92
C PRO A 225 1.37 13.19 -26.76
N ARG A 226 1.41 13.50 -28.06
CA ARG A 226 0.35 13.13 -29.03
C ARG A 226 0.37 11.66 -29.42
N TYR A 227 1.49 10.98 -29.19
CA TYR A 227 1.75 9.62 -29.65
C TYR A 227 2.29 8.70 -28.54
N VAL A 228 2.73 9.29 -27.43
CA VAL A 228 3.40 8.61 -26.31
C VAL A 228 2.77 9.03 -24.99
N THR A 229 2.51 8.06 -24.13
CA THR A 229 2.09 8.23 -22.73
C THR A 229 2.94 7.33 -21.83
N PHE A 230 2.84 7.52 -20.52
CA PHE A 230 3.48 6.67 -19.52
C PHE A 230 2.41 5.84 -18.80
N GLN A 231 2.79 4.60 -18.51
CA GLN A 231 2.11 3.71 -17.60
C GLN A 231 2.92 3.73 -16.31
N LEU A 232 2.56 4.61 -15.38
CA LEU A 232 3.36 4.75 -14.16
C LEU A 232 3.14 3.54 -13.27
N ASP A 233 4.20 2.76 -13.06
CA ASP A 233 4.23 1.78 -11.98
C ASP A 233 4.42 2.48 -10.65
N VAL A 234 3.43 2.34 -9.77
CA VAL A 234 3.39 3.04 -8.48
C VAL A 234 4.29 2.38 -7.44
N GLY A 235 4.47 1.05 -7.51
CA GLY A 235 5.33 0.31 -6.60
C GLY A 235 6.81 0.58 -6.90
N TRP A 236 7.21 0.38 -8.15
CA TRP A 236 8.59 0.64 -8.59
C TRP A 236 8.98 2.12 -8.53
N ALA A 237 8.03 3.05 -8.67
CA ALA A 237 8.28 4.47 -8.42
C ALA A 237 8.46 4.78 -6.92
N ALA A 238 7.56 4.29 -6.06
CA ALA A 238 7.67 4.48 -4.62
C ALA A 238 8.99 3.89 -4.07
N ASP A 239 9.38 2.69 -4.53
CA ASP A 239 10.63 2.03 -4.14
C ASP A 239 11.89 2.73 -4.68
N ALA A 240 11.77 3.58 -5.70
CA ALA A 240 12.85 4.48 -6.12
C ALA A 240 12.93 5.78 -5.28
N GLY A 241 12.13 5.87 -4.20
CA GLY A 241 12.03 7.04 -3.33
C GLY A 241 11.26 8.20 -3.98
N ILE A 242 10.31 7.91 -4.88
CA ILE A 242 9.43 8.91 -5.49
C ILE A 242 8.16 9.07 -4.64
N ASP A 243 7.83 10.31 -4.29
CA ASP A 243 6.49 10.70 -3.83
C ASP A 243 5.52 10.58 -5.03
N VAL A 244 4.82 9.45 -5.10
CA VAL A 244 3.99 9.07 -6.26
C VAL A 244 2.83 10.04 -6.51
N PRO A 245 2.01 10.44 -5.51
CA PRO A 245 0.98 11.46 -5.71
C PRO A 245 1.56 12.78 -6.26
N THR A 246 2.64 13.31 -5.67
CA THR A 246 3.29 14.53 -6.17
C THR A 246 3.89 14.36 -7.57
N TRP A 247 4.34 13.15 -7.93
CA TRP A 247 4.83 12.86 -9.28
C TRP A 247 3.69 12.84 -10.31
N ILE A 248 2.54 12.27 -9.96
CA ILE A 248 1.34 12.26 -10.81
C ILE A 248 0.77 13.69 -10.95
N GLU A 249 0.68 14.47 -9.87
CA GLU A 249 0.29 15.90 -9.95
C GLU A 249 1.20 16.71 -10.88
N LYS A 250 2.50 16.36 -10.94
CA LYS A 250 3.51 17.07 -11.74
C LYS A 250 3.53 16.66 -13.22
N TYR A 251 3.30 15.39 -13.53
CA TYR A 251 3.42 14.83 -14.89
C TYR A 251 2.14 14.18 -15.41
N GLY A 252 0.97 14.50 -14.83
CA GLY A 252 -0.32 13.89 -15.20
C GLY A 252 -0.72 14.09 -16.67
N ASP A 253 -0.28 15.17 -17.33
CA ASP A 253 -0.47 15.34 -18.78
C ASP A 253 0.38 14.38 -19.66
N ARG A 254 1.20 13.55 -19.01
CA ARG A 254 2.03 12.49 -19.60
C ARG A 254 1.65 11.08 -19.16
N ILE A 255 0.80 10.90 -18.14
CA ILE A 255 0.49 9.62 -17.51
C ILE A 255 -1.02 9.32 -17.65
N GLU A 256 -1.37 8.33 -18.47
CA GLU A 256 -2.79 7.98 -18.74
C GLU A 256 -3.14 6.54 -18.33
N LEU A 257 -2.17 5.77 -17.85
CA LEU A 257 -2.36 4.43 -17.27
C LEU A 257 -1.54 4.34 -15.97
N LEU A 258 -2.01 3.54 -15.02
CA LEU A 258 -1.21 3.08 -13.89
C LEU A 258 -0.98 1.57 -13.96
N HIS A 259 0.19 1.15 -13.47
CA HIS A 259 0.38 -0.17 -12.88
C HIS A 259 0.24 -0.01 -11.36
N VAL A 260 -0.85 -0.54 -10.82
CA VAL A 260 -1.19 -0.47 -9.39
C VAL A 260 -0.67 -1.72 -8.71
N LYS A 261 0.42 -1.55 -7.96
CA LYS A 261 1.03 -2.54 -7.07
C LYS A 261 0.88 -2.06 -5.63
N ASP A 262 0.94 -2.98 -4.68
CA ASP A 262 1.14 -2.68 -3.26
C ASP A 262 2.29 -3.54 -2.73
N ALA A 263 3.05 -3.03 -1.76
CA ALA A 263 4.28 -3.65 -1.30
C ALA A 263 4.70 -3.19 0.10
N VAL A 264 5.45 -4.04 0.80
CA VAL A 264 6.11 -3.71 2.08
C VAL A 264 7.63 -3.62 1.94
N ASN A 265 8.26 -2.86 2.84
CA ASN A 265 9.68 -2.47 2.83
C ASN A 265 10.06 -1.53 1.68
N VAL A 266 9.12 -0.69 1.25
CA VAL A 266 9.29 0.21 0.09
C VAL A 266 10.31 1.31 0.41
N ASN A 267 11.30 1.50 -0.48
CA ASN A 267 12.37 2.50 -0.33
C ASN A 267 13.22 2.31 0.95
N ALA A 268 13.39 1.05 1.39
CA ALA A 268 14.20 0.66 2.55
C ALA A 268 15.48 -0.10 2.16
N GLU A 269 16.39 -0.35 3.11
CA GLU A 269 17.53 -1.27 2.90
C GLU A 269 17.06 -2.73 2.98
N GLY A 270 16.46 -3.24 1.90
CA GLY A 270 15.97 -4.60 1.76
C GLY A 270 15.59 -4.93 0.31
N ASP A 271 14.88 -6.05 0.11
CA ASP A 271 14.17 -6.34 -1.13
C ASP A 271 12.69 -5.96 -0.92
N MET A 272 12.13 -5.09 -1.76
CA MET A 272 10.69 -4.75 -1.74
C MET A 272 9.84 -6.01 -1.96
N ARG A 273 8.84 -6.24 -1.11
CA ARG A 273 7.94 -7.40 -1.20
C ARG A 273 6.52 -6.98 -1.58
N GLN A 274 6.08 -7.34 -2.78
CA GLN A 274 4.71 -7.10 -3.24
C GLN A 274 3.69 -7.92 -2.43
N VAL A 275 2.50 -7.35 -2.25
CA VAL A 275 1.38 -7.88 -1.46
C VAL A 275 0.03 -7.59 -2.14
N ALA A 276 -1.09 -8.02 -1.54
CA ALA A 276 -2.42 -7.69 -2.05
C ALA A 276 -2.71 -6.19 -1.85
N LEU A 277 -3.49 -5.58 -2.74
CA LEU A 277 -3.77 -4.14 -2.64
C LEU A 277 -4.52 -3.80 -1.35
N GLY A 278 -4.01 -2.83 -0.58
CA GLY A 278 -4.52 -2.45 0.73
C GLY A 278 -3.88 -3.19 1.90
N THR A 279 -2.72 -3.85 1.69
CA THR A 279 -2.00 -4.60 2.74
C THR A 279 -0.50 -4.25 2.84
N GLY A 280 -0.04 -3.23 2.10
CA GLY A 280 1.34 -2.74 2.14
C GLY A 280 1.49 -1.27 2.54
N ASP A 281 2.67 -0.70 2.22
CA ASP A 281 3.13 0.62 2.66
C ASP A 281 2.60 1.78 1.79
N LEU A 282 1.89 1.50 0.68
CA LEU A 282 1.47 2.55 -0.27
C LEU A 282 0.12 3.18 0.11
N ASP A 283 0.08 4.52 0.09
CA ASP A 283 -1.17 5.30 0.12
C ASP A 283 -1.87 5.25 -1.25
N LEU A 284 -2.41 4.06 -1.57
CA LEU A 284 -3.18 3.82 -2.79
C LEU A 284 -4.36 4.78 -2.95
N PRO A 285 -5.13 5.15 -1.89
CA PRO A 285 -6.19 6.14 -2.02
C PRO A 285 -5.69 7.51 -2.51
N ALA A 286 -4.58 8.03 -1.97
CA ALA A 286 -4.00 9.28 -2.44
C ALA A 286 -3.40 9.18 -3.86
N ILE A 287 -2.78 8.04 -4.19
CA ILE A 287 -2.24 7.76 -5.53
C ILE A 287 -3.38 7.70 -6.57
N ILE A 288 -4.49 7.04 -6.26
CA ILE A 288 -5.65 6.94 -7.14
C ILE A 288 -6.31 8.31 -7.31
N ALA A 289 -6.51 9.06 -6.22
CA ALA A 289 -7.10 10.40 -6.25
C ALA A 289 -6.25 11.42 -7.03
N ALA A 290 -4.92 11.32 -6.97
CA ALA A 290 -4.02 12.13 -7.81
C ALA A 290 -4.11 11.75 -9.30
N ALA A 291 -4.42 10.48 -9.60
CA ALA A 291 -4.51 9.92 -10.95
C ALA A 291 -5.86 10.15 -11.65
N GLU A 292 -6.97 10.23 -10.90
CA GLU A 292 -8.35 10.39 -11.43
C GLU A 292 -8.52 11.47 -12.53
N PRO A 293 -7.84 12.62 -12.50
CA PRO A 293 -7.97 13.64 -13.56
C PRO A 293 -7.33 13.27 -14.91
N TYR A 294 -6.51 12.21 -14.95
CA TYR A 294 -5.59 11.91 -16.06
C TYR A 294 -5.68 10.45 -16.57
N VAL A 295 -5.85 9.50 -15.65
CA VAL A 295 -5.69 8.07 -15.93
C VAL A 295 -7.00 7.43 -16.39
N GLN A 296 -6.93 6.66 -17.48
CA GLN A 296 -8.05 5.87 -17.98
C GLN A 296 -8.09 4.47 -17.36
N TYR A 297 -6.95 3.80 -17.28
CA TYR A 297 -6.85 2.42 -16.80
C TYR A 297 -5.92 2.27 -15.59
N TYR A 298 -6.48 1.65 -14.56
CA TYR A 298 -5.80 1.23 -13.34
C TYR A 298 -5.58 -0.29 -13.45
N THR A 299 -4.43 -0.66 -14.01
CA THR A 299 -4.08 -2.06 -14.21
C THR A 299 -3.43 -2.59 -12.94
N TYR A 300 -4.08 -3.52 -12.25
CA TYR A 300 -3.47 -4.27 -11.16
C TYR A 300 -2.31 -5.13 -11.69
N GLU A 301 -1.18 -5.12 -10.99
CA GLU A 301 -0.10 -6.09 -11.19
C GLU A 301 0.50 -6.53 -9.85
N TRP A 302 0.84 -7.82 -9.73
CA TRP A 302 1.79 -8.33 -8.75
C TRP A 302 2.66 -9.37 -9.45
N ASP A 303 3.96 -9.09 -9.59
CA ASP A 303 4.91 -9.91 -10.34
C ASP A 303 4.96 -11.36 -9.83
N ASP A 304 4.42 -12.30 -10.62
CA ASP A 304 4.22 -13.72 -10.29
C ASP A 304 3.43 -13.94 -8.97
N ALA A 305 2.23 -13.36 -8.89
CA ALA A 305 1.33 -13.44 -7.72
C ALA A 305 0.98 -14.89 -7.33
N PRO A 306 0.83 -15.18 -6.02
CA PRO A 306 0.73 -16.53 -5.51
C PRO A 306 -0.59 -17.26 -5.86
N SER A 307 -1.66 -16.53 -6.16
CA SER A 307 -2.96 -17.12 -6.51
C SER A 307 -3.88 -16.13 -7.26
N PHE A 308 -4.97 -16.66 -7.82
CA PHE A 308 -6.09 -15.85 -8.31
C PHE A 308 -6.95 -15.27 -7.17
N GLU A 309 -6.79 -15.75 -5.94
CA GLU A 309 -7.54 -15.32 -4.75
C GLU A 309 -7.06 -13.92 -4.30
N THR A 310 -5.74 -13.71 -4.21
CA THR A 310 -5.16 -12.38 -3.95
C THR A 310 -5.44 -11.37 -5.07
N SER A 311 -5.71 -11.87 -6.28
CA SER A 311 -6.13 -11.03 -7.42
C SER A 311 -7.61 -10.63 -7.32
N ALA A 312 -8.48 -11.50 -6.80
CA ALA A 312 -9.88 -11.18 -6.51
C ALA A 312 -10.01 -10.22 -5.32
N GLU A 313 -9.15 -10.36 -4.30
CA GLU A 313 -9.00 -9.43 -3.18
C GLU A 313 -8.53 -8.06 -3.67
N SER A 314 -7.48 -8.01 -4.49
CA SER A 314 -6.94 -6.77 -5.08
C SER A 314 -7.94 -6.08 -6.02
N TYR A 315 -8.68 -6.84 -6.83
CA TYR A 315 -9.81 -6.34 -7.61
C TYR A 315 -10.87 -5.69 -6.71
N ARG A 316 -11.26 -6.38 -5.64
CA ARG A 316 -12.25 -5.88 -4.68
C ARG A 316 -11.78 -4.60 -4.00
N TYR A 317 -10.51 -4.51 -3.60
CA TYR A 317 -9.95 -3.28 -3.05
C TYR A 317 -10.15 -2.10 -3.99
N LEU A 318 -9.78 -2.23 -5.27
CA LEU A 318 -9.97 -1.16 -6.26
C LEU A 318 -11.45 -0.75 -6.46
N ARG A 319 -12.40 -1.67 -6.26
CA ARG A 319 -13.85 -1.40 -6.30
C ARG A 319 -14.41 -0.77 -5.02
N CYS A 320 -13.72 -0.89 -3.89
CA CYS A 320 -14.30 -0.71 -2.55
C CYS A 320 -13.49 0.16 -1.57
N TYR A 321 -12.29 0.64 -1.91
CA TYR A 321 -11.41 1.43 -1.01
C TYR A 321 -12.02 2.74 -0.45
N LEU A 322 -13.20 3.17 -0.93
CA LEU A 322 -14.00 4.26 -0.36
C LEU A 322 -15.32 3.78 0.29
N ALA A 323 -15.79 2.55 0.04
CA ALA A 323 -16.90 1.96 0.81
C ALA A 323 -16.50 1.73 2.27
N ASP A 324 -15.26 1.30 2.48
CA ASP A 324 -14.69 1.08 3.82
C ASP A 324 -14.26 2.41 4.50
N GLY A 325 -14.64 3.56 3.91
CA GLY A 325 -14.32 4.91 4.39
C GLY A 325 -15.30 6.00 3.94
N GLY A 326 -16.62 5.72 3.93
CA GLY A 326 -17.64 6.57 3.29
C GLY A 326 -18.86 7.03 4.11
N ASP A 327 -19.16 6.42 5.27
CA ASP A 327 -20.21 6.88 6.21
C ASP A 327 -20.02 6.16 7.57
N GLU A 328 -20.49 6.74 8.69
CA GLU A 328 -20.13 6.26 10.04
C GLU A 328 -20.78 4.91 10.47
N VAL A 329 -19.96 3.85 10.51
CA VAL A 329 -20.06 2.77 11.51
C VAL A 329 -18.64 2.41 11.97
N CYS A 330 -18.38 2.39 13.28
CA CYS A 330 -17.13 1.85 13.80
C CYS A 330 -17.09 0.33 13.60
N ASP A 331 -16.15 -0.18 12.80
CA ASP A 331 -15.72 -1.56 12.95
C ASP A 331 -14.73 -1.65 14.14
N PRO A 332 -14.98 -2.49 15.17
CA PRO A 332 -14.17 -2.53 16.38
C PRO A 332 -12.86 -3.34 16.27
N ASP A 333 -12.42 -3.70 15.06
CA ASP A 333 -11.20 -4.49 14.81
C ASP A 333 -9.97 -3.69 14.32
N ASP A 334 -10.12 -2.41 13.95
CA ASP A 334 -9.00 -1.50 13.60
C ASP A 334 -8.56 -0.59 14.77
N GLY A 335 -8.75 -1.06 16.00
CA GLY A 335 -8.36 -0.32 17.21
C GLY A 335 -6.85 -0.39 17.52
N GLU A 336 -6.39 0.43 18.47
CA GLU A 336 -5.06 0.24 19.07
C GLU A 336 -4.99 -1.15 19.72
N SER A 337 -4.08 -2.02 19.26
CA SER A 337 -3.92 -3.40 19.73
C SER A 337 -3.89 -3.45 21.26
N LEU A 338 -4.75 -4.28 21.86
CA LEU A 338 -4.87 -4.37 23.32
C LEU A 338 -3.56 -4.84 23.98
N ALA A 339 -2.68 -5.48 23.22
CA ALA A 339 -1.36 -5.95 23.64
C ALA A 339 -0.27 -4.87 23.60
N LEU A 340 -0.45 -3.78 22.83
CA LEU A 340 0.58 -2.75 22.61
C LEU A 340 1.08 -2.16 23.94
N GLY A 341 2.40 -2.20 24.15
CA GLY A 341 3.07 -1.71 25.36
C GLY A 341 2.68 -2.40 26.67
N ARG A 342 2.00 -3.55 26.63
CA ARG A 342 1.54 -4.27 27.83
C ARG A 342 2.67 -5.04 28.53
N PRO A 343 2.50 -5.37 29.83
CA PRO A 343 3.40 -6.29 30.52
C PRO A 343 3.37 -7.69 29.88
N VAL A 344 4.52 -8.17 29.43
CA VAL A 344 4.71 -9.51 28.87
C VAL A 344 5.43 -10.42 29.86
N THR A 345 5.14 -11.70 29.79
CA THR A 345 5.90 -12.79 30.42
C THR A 345 6.14 -13.88 29.39
N THR A 346 7.30 -14.54 29.44
CA THR A 346 7.67 -15.61 28.50
C THR A 346 8.18 -16.84 29.24
N SER A 347 8.15 -17.99 28.57
CA SER A 347 8.79 -19.23 29.05
C SER A 347 10.30 -19.09 29.17
N SER A 348 10.93 -18.41 28.21
CA SER A 348 12.37 -18.18 28.13
C SER A 348 12.70 -17.04 27.15
N ILE A 349 14.00 -16.74 27.02
CA ILE A 349 14.58 -15.88 25.97
C ILE A 349 15.86 -16.54 25.43
N ASP A 350 16.18 -16.35 24.15
CA ASP A 350 17.45 -16.81 23.55
C ASP A 350 18.60 -15.83 23.78
N ASP A 351 18.33 -14.52 23.65
CA ASP A 351 19.27 -13.42 23.87
C ASP A 351 18.66 -12.32 24.76
N PRO A 352 19.45 -11.66 25.65
CA PRO A 352 18.98 -10.54 26.47
C PRO A 352 18.45 -9.30 25.72
N SER A 353 18.62 -9.23 24.39
CA SER A 353 18.03 -8.19 23.52
C SER A 353 16.70 -8.59 22.86
N ARG A 354 16.22 -9.82 23.08
CA ARG A 354 15.02 -10.40 22.44
C ARG A 354 13.97 -10.78 23.49
N THR A 355 13.60 -9.81 24.33
CA THR A 355 12.66 -10.03 25.42
C THR A 355 11.21 -10.02 24.94
N GLY A 356 10.25 -10.42 25.78
CA GLY A 356 8.85 -10.54 25.37
C GLY A 356 8.20 -9.20 25.00
N GLU A 357 8.71 -8.11 25.56
CA GLU A 357 8.28 -6.74 25.26
C GLU A 357 8.62 -6.31 23.83
N MET A 358 9.62 -6.95 23.20
CA MET A 358 10.06 -6.72 21.81
C MET A 358 9.13 -7.40 20.78
N ALA A 359 7.94 -7.84 21.20
CA ALA A 359 6.91 -8.45 20.35
C ALA A 359 5.51 -7.91 20.68
N VAL A 360 5.47 -6.72 21.28
CA VAL A 360 4.28 -5.91 21.56
C VAL A 360 4.63 -4.41 21.57
N ASP A 361 5.69 -3.98 20.88
CA ASP A 361 6.20 -2.59 20.94
C ASP A 361 5.88 -1.73 19.70
N GLY A 362 5.17 -2.28 18.72
CA GLY A 362 4.72 -1.59 17.51
C GLY A 362 5.83 -1.41 16.49
N ASN A 363 6.77 -2.37 16.43
CA ASN A 363 8.01 -2.24 15.67
C ASN A 363 8.52 -3.59 15.15
N ALA A 364 8.17 -3.95 13.91
CA ALA A 364 8.66 -5.15 13.22
C ALA A 364 10.21 -5.21 13.04
N GLY A 365 10.96 -4.17 13.43
CA GLY A 365 12.42 -4.22 13.57
C GLY A 365 12.92 -4.91 14.86
N THR A 366 12.06 -5.07 15.88
CA THR A 366 12.33 -5.78 17.15
C THR A 366 11.62 -7.14 17.16
N ARG A 367 12.08 -8.08 18.01
CA ARG A 367 11.45 -9.41 18.16
C ARG A 367 11.71 -10.08 19.50
N TRP A 368 10.74 -10.84 20.01
CA TRP A 368 10.96 -11.87 21.03
C TRP A 368 11.60 -13.11 20.38
N GLY A 369 12.52 -13.78 21.08
CA GLY A 369 13.08 -15.07 20.68
C GLY A 369 13.17 -16.05 21.85
N SER A 370 12.69 -17.28 21.67
CA SER A 370 12.64 -18.31 22.71
C SER A 370 13.88 -19.20 22.75
N GLY A 371 14.11 -19.82 23.91
CA GLY A 371 14.95 -21.00 24.03
C GLY A 371 14.50 -22.16 23.12
N TRP A 372 15.44 -23.03 22.79
CA TRP A 372 15.24 -24.08 21.78
C TRP A 372 14.68 -25.36 22.43
N SER A 373 13.51 -25.23 23.05
CA SER A 373 12.72 -26.30 23.67
C SER A 373 11.27 -26.27 23.16
N GLU A 374 10.48 -27.28 23.54
CA GLU A 374 9.03 -27.30 23.36
C GLU A 374 8.39 -27.85 24.66
N PRO A 375 7.26 -27.31 25.13
CA PRO A 375 6.60 -26.09 24.64
C PRO A 375 7.28 -24.82 25.16
N GLU A 376 7.17 -23.74 24.40
CA GLU A 376 7.57 -22.37 24.79
C GLU A 376 6.36 -21.44 24.59
N TRP A 377 6.37 -20.27 25.21
CA TRP A 377 5.21 -19.37 25.17
C TRP A 377 5.54 -17.92 25.47
N ILE A 378 4.69 -17.03 24.94
CA ILE A 378 4.65 -15.60 25.21
C ILE A 378 3.24 -15.25 25.69
N ALA A 379 3.13 -14.53 26.82
CA ALA A 379 1.86 -14.23 27.48
C ALA A 379 1.78 -12.76 27.93
N VAL A 380 0.72 -12.08 27.49
CA VAL A 380 0.48 -10.65 27.66
C VAL A 380 -0.60 -10.42 28.74
N ASP A 381 -0.42 -9.43 29.62
CA ASP A 381 -1.45 -8.95 30.54
C ASP A 381 -2.14 -7.69 30.00
N LEU A 382 -3.37 -7.83 29.50
CA LEU A 382 -4.17 -6.72 28.97
C LEU A 382 -4.66 -5.73 30.07
N GLY A 383 -4.38 -6.03 31.34
CA GLY A 383 -4.70 -5.21 32.52
C GLY A 383 -6.16 -5.30 33.00
N ALA A 384 -7.08 -5.66 32.11
CA ALA A 384 -8.51 -5.85 32.36
C ALA A 384 -9.02 -7.10 31.58
N PRO A 385 -10.17 -7.68 31.94
CA PRO A 385 -10.78 -8.74 31.14
C PRO A 385 -11.46 -8.19 29.88
N TYR A 386 -11.18 -8.80 28.74
CA TYR A 386 -11.79 -8.51 27.44
C TYR A 386 -12.46 -9.77 26.86
N ASP A 387 -13.55 -9.57 26.12
CA ASP A 387 -14.10 -10.53 25.17
C ASP A 387 -13.34 -10.35 23.85
N LEU A 388 -12.49 -11.32 23.50
CA LEU A 388 -11.59 -11.27 22.34
C LEU A 388 -12.31 -11.68 21.06
N ARG A 389 -11.81 -11.18 19.92
CA ARG A 389 -12.32 -11.49 18.57
C ARG A 389 -11.24 -11.82 17.53
N ARG A 390 -10.06 -11.19 17.61
CA ARG A 390 -8.96 -11.36 16.65
C ARG A 390 -7.60 -11.35 17.37
N VAL A 391 -6.65 -12.14 16.87
CA VAL A 391 -5.24 -12.16 17.29
C VAL A 391 -4.37 -12.27 16.04
N VAL A 392 -3.38 -11.39 15.90
CA VAL A 392 -2.42 -11.41 14.79
C VAL A 392 -1.03 -11.80 15.33
N VAL A 393 -0.28 -12.58 14.56
CA VAL A 393 1.08 -13.01 14.90
C VAL A 393 2.00 -12.81 13.69
N ASP A 394 3.02 -11.97 13.82
CA ASP A 394 4.12 -11.86 12.84
C ASP A 394 5.30 -12.73 13.30
N TRP A 395 5.61 -13.77 12.53
CA TRP A 395 6.67 -14.73 12.82
C TRP A 395 8.00 -14.40 12.12
N GLU A 396 9.10 -14.48 12.87
CA GLU A 396 10.42 -14.61 12.25
C GLU A 396 10.59 -15.99 11.60
N THR A 397 11.63 -16.17 10.79
CA THR A 397 12.04 -17.46 10.17
C THR A 397 12.03 -18.66 11.14
N ALA A 398 12.17 -18.42 12.44
CA ALA A 398 12.05 -19.39 13.51
C ALA A 398 10.60 -19.49 14.05
N TYR A 399 9.67 -20.06 13.29
CA TYR A 399 8.23 -20.10 13.61
C TYR A 399 7.72 -21.45 14.18
N ALA A 400 6.48 -21.45 14.68
CA ALA A 400 5.77 -22.64 15.14
C ALA A 400 4.90 -23.25 14.03
N SER A 401 5.06 -24.55 13.75
CA SER A 401 4.11 -25.29 12.90
C SER A 401 2.89 -25.78 13.67
N GLY A 402 2.96 -25.84 15.01
CA GLY A 402 1.83 -26.20 15.85
C GLY A 402 1.79 -25.39 17.14
N TYR A 403 0.70 -24.67 17.39
CA TYR A 403 0.54 -23.81 18.57
C TYR A 403 -0.93 -23.59 18.96
N GLU A 404 -1.14 -23.04 20.15
CA GLU A 404 -2.46 -22.71 20.68
C GLU A 404 -2.52 -21.24 21.11
N ILE A 405 -3.62 -20.55 20.76
CA ILE A 405 -3.98 -19.30 21.43
C ILE A 405 -4.83 -19.65 22.66
N GLN A 406 -4.42 -19.15 23.82
CA GLN A 406 -5.01 -19.45 25.12
C GLN A 406 -5.33 -18.17 25.88
N VAL A 407 -6.44 -18.17 26.62
CA VAL A 407 -6.87 -17.08 27.50
C VAL A 407 -6.86 -17.49 28.97
N SER A 408 -6.68 -16.52 29.86
CA SER A 408 -6.75 -16.70 31.32
C SER A 408 -7.32 -15.47 32.03
N ALA A 409 -7.94 -15.68 33.18
CA ALA A 409 -8.44 -14.62 34.07
C ALA A 409 -7.41 -14.15 35.11
N ASP A 410 -6.36 -14.95 35.37
CA ASP A 410 -5.38 -14.75 36.45
C ASP A 410 -3.92 -14.99 36.04
N GLY A 411 -3.68 -15.57 34.86
CA GLY A 411 -2.36 -15.93 34.35
C GLY A 411 -1.85 -17.30 34.84
N GLU A 412 -2.60 -17.99 35.71
CA GLU A 412 -2.26 -19.31 36.26
C GLU A 412 -3.06 -20.44 35.59
N ASP A 413 -4.39 -20.31 35.51
CA ASP A 413 -5.28 -21.29 34.87
C ASP A 413 -5.65 -20.83 33.44
N TRP A 414 -5.36 -21.66 32.43
CA TRP A 414 -5.44 -21.30 31.00
C TRP A 414 -6.47 -22.15 30.24
N THR A 415 -7.16 -21.53 29.26
CA THR A 415 -8.14 -22.17 28.37
C THR A 415 -7.83 -21.86 26.91
N THR A 416 -7.69 -22.89 26.08
CA THR A 416 -7.47 -22.77 24.63
C THR A 416 -8.71 -22.22 23.92
N VAL A 417 -8.51 -21.22 23.05
CA VAL A 417 -9.56 -20.59 22.22
C VAL A 417 -9.34 -20.80 20.72
N HIS A 418 -8.09 -21.01 20.30
CA HIS A 418 -7.73 -21.35 18.91
C HIS A 418 -6.56 -22.36 18.92
N THR A 419 -6.47 -23.22 17.89
CA THR A 419 -5.39 -24.22 17.76
C THR A 419 -4.98 -24.38 16.30
N VAL A 420 -3.70 -24.16 16.01
CA VAL A 420 -3.08 -24.33 14.68
C VAL A 420 -2.18 -25.57 14.72
N THR A 421 -2.22 -26.40 13.67
CA THR A 421 -1.49 -27.69 13.61
C THR A 421 -0.60 -27.88 12.39
N ASP A 422 -0.60 -26.87 11.53
CA ASP A 422 -0.14 -26.92 10.15
C ASP A 422 0.33 -25.52 9.68
N GLY A 423 0.71 -24.65 10.64
CA GLY A 423 1.19 -23.30 10.37
C GLY A 423 2.48 -23.28 9.57
N ASP A 424 2.61 -22.29 8.69
CA ASP A 424 3.69 -22.13 7.72
C ASP A 424 4.58 -20.89 7.94
N GLY A 425 4.22 -20.04 8.91
CA GLY A 425 5.03 -18.92 9.40
C GLY A 425 4.45 -17.58 8.95
N LEU A 426 5.31 -16.59 8.69
CA LEU A 426 4.90 -15.26 8.21
C LEU A 426 3.83 -14.63 9.12
N PHE A 427 2.67 -14.23 8.57
CA PHE A 427 1.58 -13.62 9.33
C PHE A 427 0.43 -14.61 9.51
N ASP A 428 0.11 -14.93 10.76
CA ASP A 428 -1.14 -15.60 11.12
C ASP A 428 -2.16 -14.54 11.60
N ASP A 429 -3.30 -14.39 10.91
CA ASP A 429 -4.46 -13.60 11.38
C ASP A 429 -5.59 -14.55 11.80
N LEU A 430 -5.96 -14.51 13.08
CA LEU A 430 -6.79 -15.53 13.72
C LEU A 430 -8.06 -14.95 14.31
N GLU A 431 -9.22 -15.33 13.76
CA GLU A 431 -10.48 -15.23 14.50
C GLU A 431 -10.39 -16.07 15.80
N VAL A 432 -10.63 -15.44 16.95
CA VAL A 432 -10.65 -16.09 18.26
C VAL A 432 -11.94 -15.77 18.99
N ALA A 433 -12.47 -16.74 19.75
CA ALA A 433 -13.68 -16.54 20.54
C ALA A 433 -13.46 -16.94 22.00
N GLY A 434 -13.21 -15.97 22.87
CA GLY A 434 -13.06 -16.23 24.30
C GLY A 434 -12.81 -15.00 25.17
N THR A 435 -13.09 -15.17 26.46
CA THR A 435 -13.02 -14.11 27.46
C THR A 435 -11.78 -14.26 28.35
N GLY A 436 -10.95 -13.24 28.46
CA GLY A 436 -9.74 -13.29 29.30
C GLY A 436 -9.12 -11.93 29.60
N ARG A 437 -8.29 -11.87 30.64
CA ARG A 437 -7.40 -10.73 30.91
C ARG A 437 -5.99 -10.96 30.38
N HIS A 438 -5.54 -12.22 30.41
CA HIS A 438 -4.25 -12.62 29.91
C HIS A 438 -4.45 -13.45 28.64
N VAL A 439 -3.60 -13.21 27.65
CA VAL A 439 -3.59 -13.94 26.37
C VAL A 439 -2.21 -14.53 26.16
N ARG A 440 -2.14 -15.76 25.66
CA ARG A 440 -0.89 -16.48 25.47
C ARG A 440 -0.89 -17.24 24.16
N LEU A 441 0.16 -17.04 23.37
CA LEU A 441 0.56 -17.98 22.34
C LEU A 441 1.40 -19.08 23.00
N TYR A 442 0.94 -20.33 22.89
CA TYR A 442 1.55 -21.50 23.48
C TYR A 442 2.03 -22.44 22.37
N ALA A 443 3.32 -22.34 22.04
CA ALA A 443 3.92 -23.03 20.91
C ALA A 443 4.33 -24.45 21.30
N THR A 444 3.90 -25.44 20.50
CA THR A 444 3.98 -26.87 20.84
C THR A 444 4.85 -27.68 19.89
N GLU A 445 5.00 -27.26 18.62
CA GLU A 445 5.87 -27.89 17.62
C GLU A 445 6.55 -26.82 16.77
N ARG A 446 7.89 -26.90 16.64
CA ARG A 446 8.68 -26.00 15.77
C ARG A 446 8.70 -26.50 14.34
N ALA A 447 8.55 -25.59 13.39
CA ALA A 447 8.85 -25.87 11.98
C ALA A 447 10.36 -25.98 11.70
N THR A 448 11.19 -25.34 12.54
CA THR A 448 12.64 -25.20 12.30
C THR A 448 13.52 -25.75 13.43
N GLN A 449 14.84 -25.74 13.18
CA GLN A 449 15.88 -26.20 14.12
C GLN A 449 16.23 -25.18 15.23
N TRP A 450 15.56 -24.02 15.27
CA TRP A 450 15.91 -22.89 16.14
C TRP A 450 15.04 -22.87 17.42
N GLY A 451 14.71 -21.67 17.93
CA GLY A 451 13.62 -21.48 18.89
C GLY A 451 12.30 -21.20 18.17
N PHE A 452 11.41 -20.54 18.87
CA PHE A 452 10.30 -19.77 18.30
C PHE A 452 10.66 -18.27 18.36
N SER A 453 10.19 -17.45 17.44
CA SER A 453 10.43 -16.00 17.47
C SER A 453 9.36 -15.23 16.71
N ILE A 454 8.92 -14.13 17.31
CA ILE A 454 7.77 -13.33 16.91
C ILE A 454 8.22 -11.86 16.87
N TYR A 455 7.92 -11.18 15.76
CA TYR A 455 8.12 -9.75 15.55
C TYR A 455 7.03 -8.94 16.27
N GLU A 456 5.75 -9.30 16.10
CA GLU A 456 4.61 -8.70 16.82
C GLU A 456 3.52 -9.72 17.18
N LEU A 457 2.82 -9.46 18.29
CA LEU A 457 1.68 -10.24 18.79
C LEU A 457 0.53 -9.32 19.18
N GLU A 458 -0.46 -9.20 18.31
CA GLU A 458 -1.56 -8.25 18.45
C GLU A 458 -2.85 -8.94 18.94
N VAL A 459 -3.70 -8.19 19.65
CA VAL A 459 -4.87 -8.75 20.34
C VAL A 459 -6.02 -7.75 20.31
N TYR A 460 -7.20 -8.17 19.84
CA TYR A 460 -8.37 -7.30 19.65
C TYR A 460 -9.61 -7.85 20.39
N GLY A 461 -10.42 -6.96 20.96
CA GLY A 461 -11.55 -7.32 21.81
C GLY A 461 -12.20 -6.14 22.53
N THR A 462 -13.29 -6.38 23.28
CA THR A 462 -14.01 -5.34 24.06
C THR A 462 -14.02 -5.63 25.56
N PRO A 463 -13.98 -4.61 26.45
CA PRO A 463 -14.01 -4.81 27.90
C PRO A 463 -15.25 -5.56 28.41
N VAL A 464 -15.04 -6.58 29.25
CA VAL A 464 -16.11 -7.45 29.75
C VAL A 464 -17.04 -6.70 30.70
N GLY A 465 -18.35 -6.81 30.46
CA GLY A 465 -19.39 -6.35 31.38
C GLY A 465 -19.85 -4.90 31.18
N ALA A 466 -19.42 -4.25 30.11
CA ALA A 466 -20.10 -3.06 29.59
C ALA A 466 -21.41 -3.46 28.87
N GLU A 467 -22.49 -2.71 29.05
CA GLU A 467 -23.38 -2.44 27.90
C GLU A 467 -22.57 -1.55 26.94
N PRO A 468 -22.74 -1.63 25.60
CA PRO A 468 -22.01 -0.78 24.67
C PRO A 468 -22.24 0.68 25.03
N ALA A 469 -21.20 1.30 25.57
CA ALA A 469 -21.21 2.70 25.92
C ALA A 469 -21.07 3.54 24.65
N PRO A 470 -21.63 4.76 24.58
CA PRO A 470 -21.15 5.73 23.61
C PRO A 470 -19.64 5.92 23.86
N GLU A 471 -18.84 5.69 22.83
CA GLU A 471 -17.40 5.50 22.96
C GLU A 471 -16.66 6.83 23.23
N PRO A 472 -15.50 6.80 23.91
CA PRO A 472 -14.69 7.99 24.12
C PRO A 472 -13.93 8.36 22.83
N GLU A 473 -14.53 9.18 21.99
CA GLU A 473 -13.91 9.71 20.77
C GLU A 473 -12.58 10.45 21.06
N ALA A 474 -11.47 9.93 20.55
CA ALA A 474 -10.15 10.53 20.65
C ALA A 474 -9.28 10.26 19.39
N ARG A 475 -9.72 10.77 18.23
CA ARG A 475 -8.98 10.66 16.96
C ARG A 475 -7.68 11.49 17.00
N GLY A 476 -6.57 10.89 16.55
CA GLY A 476 -5.23 11.49 16.59
C GLY A 476 -5.05 12.74 15.72
N ALA A 477 -3.97 13.50 15.94
CA ALA A 477 -3.79 14.82 15.33
C ALA A 477 -3.73 14.84 13.78
N GLY A 478 -3.32 13.73 13.15
CA GLY A 478 -3.31 13.59 11.69
C GLY A 478 -4.71 13.68 11.08
N TYR A 479 -5.71 13.02 11.69
CA TYR A 479 -7.10 13.00 11.22
C TYR A 479 -7.72 14.40 11.07
N TRP A 480 -7.41 15.31 11.99
CA TRP A 480 -7.92 16.69 11.93
C TRP A 480 -7.22 17.57 10.87
N THR A 481 -6.15 17.07 10.24
CA THR A 481 -5.34 17.81 9.25
C THR A 481 -5.82 17.57 7.81
N SER A 482 -6.44 16.43 7.53
CA SER A 482 -7.08 16.15 6.23
C SER A 482 -8.40 16.92 6.08
N GLU A 483 -9.31 16.79 7.05
CA GLU A 483 -10.62 17.46 7.08
C GLU A 483 -10.54 18.97 6.81
N TYR A 484 -9.64 19.67 7.52
CA TYR A 484 -9.56 21.12 7.45
C TYR A 484 -8.97 21.69 6.15
N ARG A 485 -8.47 20.84 5.25
CA ARG A 485 -8.06 21.26 3.89
C ARG A 485 -9.23 21.33 2.91
N GLN A 486 -10.35 20.63 3.15
CA GLN A 486 -11.41 20.46 2.15
C GLN A 486 -12.58 21.44 2.28
N VAL A 487 -12.92 21.91 3.48
CA VAL A 487 -14.18 22.65 3.71
C VAL A 487 -14.03 24.18 3.61
N GLY A 488 -14.37 24.71 2.43
CA GLY A 488 -14.46 26.16 2.17
C GLY A 488 -15.62 26.86 2.89
N HIS A 489 -15.41 27.24 4.16
CA HIS A 489 -16.35 27.87 5.10
C HIS A 489 -17.44 26.92 5.68
N PRO A 490 -17.17 26.26 6.83
CA PRO A 490 -18.19 25.57 7.62
C PRO A 490 -19.01 26.56 8.46
N ASP A 491 -20.32 26.30 8.58
CA ASP A 491 -21.26 27.08 9.40
C ASP A 491 -21.54 26.29 10.70
N HIS A 492 -20.65 26.42 11.69
CA HIS A 492 -20.68 25.60 12.92
C HIS A 492 -21.79 25.99 13.91
N THR A 493 -22.45 25.00 14.51
CA THR A 493 -23.27 25.17 15.71
C THR A 493 -22.41 25.48 16.95
N ALA A 494 -23.05 25.86 18.06
CA ALA A 494 -22.33 26.18 19.30
C ALA A 494 -21.61 24.96 19.91
N GLU A 495 -22.17 23.76 19.75
CA GLU A 495 -21.61 22.52 20.32
C GLU A 495 -20.46 21.99 19.44
N GLU A 496 -20.56 22.09 18.11
CA GLU A 496 -19.44 21.86 17.19
C GLU A 496 -18.33 22.88 17.40
N LEU A 497 -18.65 24.15 17.69
CA LEU A 497 -17.67 25.19 17.97
C LEU A 497 -17.00 24.99 19.34
N GLU A 498 -17.69 24.47 20.36
CA GLU A 498 -17.07 24.07 21.63
C GLU A 498 -16.15 22.85 21.45
N CYS A 499 -16.54 21.87 20.62
CA CYS A 499 -15.66 20.76 20.22
C CYS A 499 -14.43 21.25 19.44
N TYR A 500 -14.63 22.13 18.45
CA TYR A 500 -13.52 22.71 17.69
C TYR A 500 -12.62 23.58 18.56
N LEU A 501 -13.14 24.30 19.56
CA LEU A 501 -12.31 25.02 20.53
C LEU A 501 -11.60 24.08 21.53
N ALA A 502 -12.07 22.84 21.71
CA ALA A 502 -11.39 21.79 22.47
C ALA A 502 -10.26 21.12 21.66
N SER A 503 -10.50 20.75 20.40
CA SER A 503 -9.46 20.24 19.48
C SER A 503 -8.44 21.32 19.13
N THR A 504 -8.88 22.57 18.92
CA THR A 504 -7.99 23.73 18.82
C THR A 504 -7.19 23.90 20.10
N ARG A 505 -7.76 23.72 21.30
CA ARG A 505 -7.00 23.68 22.58
C ARG A 505 -5.96 22.56 22.63
N ALA A 506 -6.24 21.40 22.04
CA ALA A 506 -5.28 20.30 21.99
C ALA A 506 -4.11 20.61 21.04
N GLN A 507 -4.37 21.01 19.80
CA GLN A 507 -3.33 21.40 18.83
C GLN A 507 -2.59 22.66 19.27
N SER A 508 -3.29 23.62 19.87
CA SER A 508 -2.71 24.83 20.46
C SER A 508 -1.77 24.57 21.63
N ALA A 509 -1.77 23.37 22.23
CA ALA A 509 -0.79 22.96 23.24
C ALA A 509 0.44 22.24 22.63
N VAL A 510 0.39 21.88 21.34
CA VAL A 510 1.53 21.35 20.57
C VAL A 510 2.37 22.49 19.98
N PHE A 511 1.93 23.74 20.15
CA PHE A 511 2.50 24.91 19.50
C PHE A 511 2.83 26.05 20.53
N ASP A 512 4.03 25.98 21.19
CA ASP A 512 4.78 27.02 22.00
C ASP A 512 6.19 27.44 21.38
N GLU A 513 6.80 28.66 21.33
CA GLU A 513 6.64 30.05 21.87
C GLU A 513 7.24 31.21 20.96
N ALA A 514 6.56 32.37 20.81
CA ALA A 514 6.88 33.47 19.85
C ALA A 514 8.22 34.25 20.03
N VAL A 515 8.82 34.67 18.90
CA VAL A 515 10.27 34.95 18.79
C VAL A 515 10.64 36.44 18.57
N ALA A 516 11.64 36.94 19.32
CA ALA A 516 12.15 38.33 19.26
C ALA A 516 13.44 38.48 18.44
N LEU A 517 13.65 39.67 17.85
CA LEU A 517 14.59 39.90 16.73
C LEU A 517 15.71 40.91 17.11
N ASP A 518 16.66 40.47 17.92
CA ASP A 518 17.54 41.38 18.70
C ASP A 518 18.77 41.92 17.97
N THR A 519 19.33 41.23 16.97
CA THR A 519 20.22 41.80 15.94
C THR A 519 19.59 41.72 14.55
N LEU A 520 20.25 42.31 13.53
CA LEU A 520 19.80 42.09 12.15
C LEU A 520 20.03 40.63 11.71
N ASP A 521 21.05 39.97 12.27
CA ASP A 521 21.35 38.58 11.94
C ASP A 521 20.41 37.63 12.69
N ASP A 522 20.01 37.93 13.93
CA ASP A 522 18.95 37.17 14.63
C ASP A 522 17.60 37.36 13.92
N ALA A 523 17.29 38.58 13.48
CA ALA A 523 16.14 38.87 12.62
C ALA A 523 16.16 38.08 11.30
N VAL A 524 17.34 37.74 10.78
CA VAL A 524 17.52 36.96 9.56
C VAL A 524 17.57 35.45 9.83
N GLN A 525 18.04 34.98 10.99
CA GLN A 525 18.00 33.56 11.37
C GLN A 525 16.57 33.10 11.67
N VAL A 526 15.78 33.91 12.37
CA VAL A 526 14.34 33.66 12.61
C VAL A 526 13.51 33.76 11.32
N LEU A 527 14.11 34.25 10.22
CA LEU A 527 13.49 34.30 8.88
C LEU A 527 14.21 33.40 7.85
N TRP A 528 15.25 32.65 8.23
CA TRP A 528 15.98 31.79 7.29
C TRP A 528 16.88 30.73 7.95
N PRO A 529 16.53 29.44 7.86
CA PRO A 529 17.37 28.35 8.37
C PRO A 529 18.38 27.82 7.33
N ARG A 530 19.45 27.19 7.82
CA ARG A 530 20.25 26.23 7.05
C ARG A 530 20.76 25.12 7.97
N HIS A 531 20.60 23.89 7.51
CA HIS A 531 20.60 22.64 8.30
C HIS A 531 19.34 22.53 9.17
N HIS A 532 18.30 21.96 8.55
CA HIS A 532 17.06 21.40 9.11
C HIS A 532 16.50 22.06 10.39
N ASP A 533 15.53 22.98 10.22
CA ASP A 533 14.44 23.35 11.16
C ASP A 533 13.80 24.66 10.62
N GLU A 534 12.48 24.74 10.42
CA GLU A 534 11.81 25.97 9.92
C GLU A 534 11.33 26.87 11.10
N PRO A 535 11.75 28.14 11.19
CA PRO A 535 11.54 28.97 12.38
C PRO A 535 10.16 29.63 12.48
N VAL A 536 9.36 29.66 11.41
CA VAL A 536 8.03 30.31 11.41
C VAL A 536 7.05 29.56 12.31
N ASP A 537 7.11 28.22 12.31
CA ASP A 537 6.29 27.39 13.19
C ASP A 537 6.42 27.88 14.63
N VAL A 538 7.65 28.01 15.13
CA VAL A 538 7.97 28.41 16.51
C VAL A 538 7.37 29.78 16.89
N LEU A 539 7.06 30.66 15.93
CA LEU A 539 6.34 31.90 16.22
C LEU A 539 4.85 31.68 16.47
N ASP A 540 4.24 30.86 15.64
CA ASP A 540 2.80 30.63 15.55
C ASP A 540 2.26 29.49 16.42
N ARG A 541 3.15 28.60 16.92
CA ARG A 541 3.91 28.84 18.17
C ARG A 541 3.08 29.39 19.39
N GLN A 542 3.69 29.78 20.54
CA GLN A 542 2.93 30.55 21.57
C GLN A 542 2.71 31.98 21.09
N LEU A 543 1.59 32.18 20.41
CA LEU A 543 0.46 32.88 21.03
C LEU A 543 -0.58 31.87 21.56
N LEU A 544 -0.59 30.66 21.02
CA LEU A 544 -1.64 29.64 21.16
C LEU A 544 -1.83 29.19 22.64
N THR A 545 -0.88 28.49 23.26
CA THR A 545 -0.96 28.10 24.71
C THR A 545 -1.22 29.30 25.65
N LEU A 546 -0.76 30.50 25.30
CA LEU A 546 -0.95 31.70 26.11
C LEU A 546 -2.41 32.20 26.05
N TRP A 547 -3.04 32.13 24.88
CA TRP A 547 -4.50 32.26 24.74
C TRP A 547 -5.25 31.15 25.47
N LEU A 548 -4.77 29.91 25.49
CA LEU A 548 -5.44 28.84 26.24
C LEU A 548 -5.41 29.10 27.75
N ASN A 549 -4.31 29.61 28.28
CA ASN A 549 -4.18 29.94 29.70
C ASN A 549 -5.10 31.10 30.13
N VAL A 550 -5.39 32.06 29.22
CA VAL A 550 -6.43 33.08 29.46
C VAL A 550 -7.84 32.52 29.26
N ALA A 551 -8.09 31.73 28.20
CA ALA A 551 -9.40 31.15 27.90
C ALA A 551 -9.84 30.05 28.88
N SER A 552 -8.92 29.52 29.69
CA SER A 552 -9.18 28.63 30.84
C SER A 552 -9.21 29.38 32.19
N GLY A 553 -8.89 30.67 32.21
CA GLY A 553 -8.85 31.50 33.43
C GLY A 553 -7.67 31.19 34.37
N ALA A 554 -6.67 30.44 33.93
CA ALA A 554 -5.42 30.22 34.67
C ALA A 554 -4.56 31.50 34.75
N ILE A 555 -4.70 32.37 33.76
CA ILE A 555 -4.21 33.76 33.75
C ILE A 555 -5.44 34.67 33.66
N ASP A 556 -5.59 35.59 34.63
CA ASP A 556 -6.61 36.64 34.58
C ASP A 556 -6.18 37.73 33.58
N PRO A 557 -6.93 37.99 32.49
CA PRO A 557 -6.56 39.00 31.51
C PRO A 557 -6.58 40.43 32.08
N ASP A 558 -7.31 40.72 33.15
CA ASP A 558 -7.30 42.02 33.83
C ASP A 558 -6.13 42.15 34.84
N GLN A 559 -5.33 41.09 35.05
CA GLN A 559 -4.17 41.11 35.95
C GLN A 559 -3.18 42.19 35.53
N SER A 560 -2.84 43.09 36.47
CA SER A 560 -1.97 44.24 36.20
C SER A 560 -0.49 43.85 36.15
N VAL A 561 0.21 44.34 35.12
CA VAL A 561 1.65 44.16 34.87
C VAL A 561 2.40 45.50 34.92
N ALA A 562 3.73 45.44 34.78
CA ALA A 562 4.60 46.61 34.81
C ALA A 562 4.18 47.68 33.78
N GLY A 563 4.31 48.95 34.15
CA GLY A 563 3.92 50.09 33.30
C GLY A 563 2.44 50.51 33.38
N GLY A 564 1.58 49.76 34.10
CA GLY A 564 0.16 50.11 34.27
C GLY A 564 -0.72 49.62 33.11
N ARG A 565 -0.38 48.44 32.59
CA ARG A 565 -1.13 47.66 31.58
C ARG A 565 -1.67 46.38 32.22
N THR A 566 -2.60 45.69 31.57
CA THR A 566 -3.03 44.34 31.95
C THR A 566 -2.35 43.25 31.10
N VAL A 567 -2.51 41.97 31.46
CA VAL A 567 -2.05 40.85 30.63
C VAL A 567 -2.85 40.77 29.32
N GLY A 568 -4.14 41.09 29.34
CA GLY A 568 -4.97 41.25 28.14
C GLY A 568 -4.47 42.37 27.22
N ASP A 569 -4.03 43.51 27.79
CA ASP A 569 -3.39 44.57 27.01
C ASP A 569 -2.02 44.17 26.43
N LEU A 570 -1.36 43.12 26.95
CA LEU A 570 -0.16 42.54 26.34
C LEU A 570 -0.55 41.60 25.21
N LEU A 571 -1.39 40.59 25.49
CA LEU A 571 -1.86 39.59 24.52
C LEU A 571 -2.45 40.23 23.27
N ALA A 572 -3.44 41.13 23.43
CA ALA A 572 -4.08 41.78 22.29
C ALA A 572 -3.11 42.65 21.45
N ALA A 573 -1.99 43.09 22.03
CA ALA A 573 -0.95 43.84 21.32
C ALA A 573 0.16 42.95 20.73
N VAL A 574 0.34 41.73 21.25
CA VAL A 574 1.20 40.70 20.64
C VAL A 574 0.47 40.08 19.44
N GLU A 575 -0.82 39.76 19.58
CA GLU A 575 -1.68 39.35 18.47
C GLU A 575 -1.68 40.39 17.35
N ALA A 576 -1.86 41.67 17.71
CA ALA A 576 -1.79 42.76 16.74
C ALA A 576 -0.40 42.91 16.10
N ALA A 577 0.70 42.54 16.79
CA ALA A 577 2.05 42.59 16.24
C ALA A 577 2.37 41.40 15.30
N ARG A 578 1.76 40.23 15.50
CA ARG A 578 1.75 39.11 14.53
C ARG A 578 0.94 39.48 13.27
N LEU A 579 -0.15 40.23 13.45
CA LEU A 579 -1.10 40.57 12.38
C LEU A 579 -0.75 41.88 11.61
N GLU A 580 -0.02 42.84 12.20
CA GLU A 580 0.47 44.04 11.49
C GLU A 580 1.86 43.83 10.84
N ALA A 581 1.86 43.71 9.51
CA ALA A 581 3.08 43.66 8.70
C ALA A 581 3.91 44.95 8.82
N GLY A 582 4.90 44.96 9.71
CA GLY A 582 5.91 46.04 9.81
C GLY A 582 6.28 46.53 11.22
N ALA A 583 5.98 45.78 12.28
CA ALA A 583 6.33 46.15 13.66
C ALA A 583 7.84 46.45 13.83
N HIS A 584 8.19 47.62 14.37
CA HIS A 584 9.59 48.02 14.58
C HIS A 584 10.16 47.52 15.92
N ARG A 585 11.45 47.14 15.86
CA ARG A 585 12.30 46.57 16.93
C ARG A 585 12.17 47.19 18.33
N ASP A 586 12.08 48.53 18.44
CA ASP A 586 11.88 49.25 19.71
C ASP A 586 10.51 48.97 20.39
N GLY A 587 9.55 48.41 19.66
CA GLY A 587 8.26 47.95 20.17
C GLY A 587 8.40 46.62 20.90
N LEU A 588 8.83 45.56 20.18
CA LEU A 588 8.96 44.20 20.70
C LEU A 588 9.92 44.12 21.89
N ALA A 589 11.05 44.83 21.85
CA ALA A 589 12.04 44.86 22.93
C ALA A 589 11.52 45.42 24.27
N ARG A 590 10.33 46.05 24.31
CA ARG A 590 9.66 46.47 25.55
C ARG A 590 8.73 45.42 26.15
N TYR A 591 8.38 44.37 25.41
CA TYR A 591 7.40 43.36 25.84
C TYR A 591 8.09 42.14 26.49
N GLY A 592 9.21 41.67 25.93
CA GLY A 592 9.99 40.57 26.56
C GLY A 592 10.40 40.86 28.00
N ALA A 593 10.91 42.09 28.25
CA ALA A 593 11.26 42.56 29.59
C ALA A 593 10.07 42.73 30.57
N ALA A 594 8.82 42.58 30.10
CA ALA A 594 7.63 42.52 30.95
C ALA A 594 7.23 41.08 31.30
N LEU A 595 7.51 40.11 30.41
CA LEU A 595 7.28 38.68 30.64
C LEU A 595 8.27 38.10 31.67
N GLU A 596 9.57 38.39 31.54
CA GLU A 596 10.60 38.00 32.52
C GLU A 596 10.25 38.45 33.96
N ALA A 597 9.61 39.62 34.08
CA ALA A 597 9.22 40.21 35.36
C ALA A 597 7.97 39.56 36.00
N VAL A 598 7.20 38.76 35.25
CA VAL A 598 6.08 37.96 35.77
C VAL A 598 6.61 36.60 36.27
N ASP A 599 7.46 35.93 35.50
CA ASP A 599 7.97 34.60 35.88
C ASP A 599 8.96 34.67 37.06
N ALA A 600 9.80 35.70 37.13
CA ALA A 600 10.65 36.00 38.30
C ALA A 600 9.88 36.43 39.57
N GLY A 601 8.54 36.35 39.58
CA GLY A 601 7.67 36.66 40.70
C GLY A 601 7.27 35.47 41.60
N ARG A 602 7.78 34.26 41.32
CA ARG A 602 7.47 33.01 42.05
C ARG A 602 8.44 32.69 43.20
#